data_AF-A0A072TW20-F1
#
_entry.id   AF-A0A072TW20-F1
#
_cell.length_a   1.000
_cell.length_b   1.000
_cell.length_c   1.000
_cell.angle_alpha   90.00
_cell.angle_beta   90.00
_cell.angle_gamma   90.00
#
_symmetry.space_group_name_H-M   'P 1'
#
loop_
_entity.id
_entity.type
_entity.pdbx_description
1 polymer ?
#
loop_
_entity_poly.entity_id
_entity_poly.type
_entity_poly.pdbx_seq_one_letter_code
_entity_poly.pdbx_strand_id
1 'polypeptide(L)'
;MEKEEDVKVGANKFSERQPLGTAAQSDSKDYKEPPPAPLFEPGELKSWSFYRAGIAEFVATFLFLYITILTVMGVNRSTSKCSSVGIQGIAWSFGGMIFALVYCTAGISGGHINPAVTFGLFLARKLSLTRAIFYIVMQCLGAICGAGVVKGFEGNARYELFKGGANFVNPGYTKGDGLGAEIVGTFVLVYTVFSATDAKRNARDSHVPVCLPFLFYFFISSFNLHVCSNFSLEK
;
A
#
# COMPACT_ATOMS: atom_id res chain seq x y z
N MET A 1 -22.11 1.58 -31.57
CA MET A 1 -23.16 1.03 -30.68
C MET A 1 -22.60 0.08 -29.63
N GLU A 2 -21.55 -0.71 -29.89
CA GLU A 2 -20.97 -1.65 -28.89
C GLU A 2 -20.29 -0.98 -27.69
N LYS A 3 -19.64 0.18 -27.89
CA LYS A 3 -18.85 0.85 -26.83
C LYS A 3 -19.68 1.41 -25.66
N GLU A 4 -20.97 1.62 -25.89
CA GLU A 4 -21.89 2.21 -24.90
C GLU A 4 -22.64 1.15 -24.08
N GLU A 5 -22.76 -0.07 -24.61
CA GLU A 5 -23.33 -1.21 -23.89
C GLU A 5 -22.35 -1.80 -22.88
N ASP A 6 -21.04 -1.87 -23.19
CA ASP A 6 -20.02 -2.36 -22.26
C ASP A 6 -19.88 -1.48 -21.00
N VAL A 7 -20.16 -0.18 -21.11
CA VAL A 7 -20.20 0.75 -19.97
C VAL A 7 -21.42 0.47 -19.08
N LYS A 8 -22.56 0.08 -19.68
CA LYS A 8 -23.79 -0.25 -18.94
C LYS A 8 -23.74 -1.65 -18.30
N VAL A 9 -23.10 -2.62 -18.94
CA VAL A 9 -22.96 -3.98 -18.39
C VAL A 9 -21.99 -4.00 -17.19
N GLY A 10 -20.94 -3.17 -17.21
CA GLY A 10 -20.06 -2.94 -16.06
C GLY A 10 -20.70 -2.12 -14.93
N ALA A 11 -21.56 -1.15 -15.26
CA ALA A 11 -22.22 -0.27 -14.29
C ALA A 11 -23.39 -0.93 -13.53
N ASN A 12 -24.02 -1.96 -14.11
CA ASN A 12 -25.24 -2.55 -13.54
C ASN A 12 -24.99 -3.77 -12.62
N LYS A 13 -23.74 -4.24 -12.46
CA LYS A 13 -23.45 -5.37 -11.56
C LYS A 13 -22.82 -4.96 -10.22
N PHE A 14 -22.28 -3.75 -10.14
CA PHE A 14 -21.90 -3.08 -8.90
C PHE A 14 -22.43 -1.65 -8.97
N SER A 15 -23.58 -1.40 -8.33
CA SER A 15 -24.08 -0.05 -8.14
C SER A 15 -23.18 0.66 -7.13
N GLU A 16 -22.02 1.13 -7.57
CA GLU A 16 -21.13 1.98 -6.79
C GLU A 16 -21.38 3.44 -7.21
N ARG A 17 -22.59 3.92 -6.91
CA ARG A 17 -22.84 5.34 -6.69
C ARG A 17 -23.09 5.53 -5.20
N GLN A 18 -22.04 5.42 -4.40
CA GLN A 18 -22.00 6.20 -3.17
C GLN A 18 -21.41 7.57 -3.52
N PRO A 19 -22.20 8.65 -3.47
CA PRO A 19 -21.64 9.99 -3.62
C PRO A 19 -20.71 10.26 -2.43
N LEU A 20 -19.45 10.59 -2.70
CA LEU A 20 -18.60 11.24 -1.71
C LEU A 20 -19.14 12.65 -1.47
N GLY A 21 -19.74 12.87 -0.30
CA GLY A 21 -20.20 14.18 0.14
C GLY A 21 -21.41 14.12 1.06
N THR A 22 -21.52 15.14 1.90
CA THR A 22 -22.52 15.39 2.97
C THR A 22 -24.01 15.31 2.56
N ALA A 23 -24.35 14.96 1.33
CA ALA A 23 -25.73 14.85 0.86
C ALA A 23 -26.35 13.44 0.97
N ALA A 24 -25.63 12.45 1.53
CA ALA A 24 -26.08 11.06 1.58
C ALA A 24 -26.58 10.57 2.94
N GLN A 25 -26.89 11.46 3.89
CA GLN A 25 -27.64 11.05 5.09
C GLN A 25 -29.12 11.03 4.78
N SER A 26 -29.60 9.91 4.26
CA SER A 26 -30.96 9.46 4.50
C SER A 26 -30.92 8.19 5.34
N ASP A 27 -31.66 8.24 6.44
CA ASP A 27 -31.81 7.20 7.44
C ASP A 27 -32.10 5.81 6.86
N SER A 28 -31.56 4.78 7.52
CA SER A 28 -31.95 3.36 7.43
C SER A 28 -31.54 2.55 6.17
N LYS A 29 -30.24 2.26 6.02
CA LYS A 29 -29.83 1.00 5.37
C LYS A 29 -28.88 0.23 6.27
N ASP A 30 -29.39 -0.82 6.90
CA ASP A 30 -28.55 -1.88 7.49
C ASP A 30 -27.55 -2.35 6.43
N TYR A 31 -26.27 -2.17 6.68
CA TYR A 31 -25.21 -2.65 5.82
C TYR A 31 -25.29 -4.18 5.74
N LYS A 32 -25.75 -4.70 4.60
CA LYS A 32 -25.66 -6.13 4.30
C LYS A 32 -24.25 -6.40 3.77
N GLU A 33 -23.52 -7.24 4.47
CA GLU A 33 -22.20 -7.69 4.02
C GLU A 33 -22.30 -8.30 2.61
N PRO A 34 -21.41 -7.92 1.68
CA PRO A 34 -21.37 -8.56 0.38
C PRO A 34 -21.05 -10.05 0.54
N PRO A 35 -21.58 -10.93 -0.32
CA PRO A 35 -21.25 -12.34 -0.29
C PRO A 35 -19.73 -12.54 -0.45
N PRO A 36 -19.14 -13.58 0.16
CA PRO A 36 -17.71 -13.87 0.03
C PRO A 36 -17.28 -13.93 -1.43
N ALA A 37 -16.13 -13.33 -1.76
CA ALA A 37 -15.66 -13.33 -3.14
C ALA A 37 -15.46 -14.77 -3.66
N PRO A 38 -15.91 -15.10 -4.89
CA PRO A 38 -15.61 -16.37 -5.50
C PRO A 38 -14.10 -16.54 -5.68
N LEU A 39 -13.59 -17.75 -5.45
CA LEU A 39 -12.15 -18.02 -5.55
C LEU A 39 -11.62 -17.76 -6.97
N PHE A 40 -12.41 -18.10 -7.99
CA PHE A 40 -12.11 -17.89 -9.39
C PHE A 40 -13.28 -17.21 -10.10
N GLU A 41 -13.01 -16.07 -10.73
CA GLU A 41 -13.98 -15.37 -11.58
C GLU A 41 -13.32 -15.02 -12.92
N PRO A 42 -13.32 -15.95 -13.91
CA PRO A 42 -12.61 -15.77 -15.18
C PRO A 42 -13.13 -14.58 -16.01
N GLY A 43 -14.33 -14.07 -15.70
CA GLY A 43 -14.88 -12.86 -16.31
C GLY A 43 -14.12 -11.58 -15.95
N GLU A 44 -13.38 -11.55 -14.83
CA GLU A 44 -12.60 -10.37 -14.42
C GLU A 44 -11.48 -10.05 -15.42
N LEU A 45 -10.88 -11.07 -16.04
CA LEU A 45 -9.74 -10.93 -16.97
C LEU A 45 -10.11 -10.21 -18.28
N LYS A 46 -11.40 -10.09 -18.60
CA LYS A 46 -11.87 -9.35 -19.77
C LYS A 46 -12.24 -7.90 -19.44
N SER A 47 -12.29 -7.54 -18.15
CA SER A 47 -12.72 -6.20 -17.74
C SER A 47 -11.58 -5.20 -17.87
N TRP A 48 -11.87 -4.06 -18.52
CA TRP A 48 -10.92 -2.95 -18.63
C TRP A 48 -10.55 -2.36 -17.26
N SER A 49 -11.48 -2.42 -16.29
CA SER A 49 -11.25 -1.98 -14.91
C SER A 49 -10.23 -2.86 -14.17
N PHE A 50 -10.13 -4.14 -14.53
CA PHE A 50 -9.13 -5.05 -13.94
C PHE A 50 -7.70 -4.64 -14.31
N TYR A 51 -7.46 -4.37 -15.60
CA TYR A 51 -6.15 -3.89 -16.07
C TYR A 51 -5.82 -2.50 -15.54
N ARG A 52 -6.80 -1.59 -15.48
CA ARG A 52 -6.61 -0.27 -14.84
C ARG A 52 -6.17 -0.40 -13.39
N ALA A 53 -6.80 -1.30 -12.64
CA ALA A 53 -6.45 -1.55 -11.25
C ALA A 53 -5.02 -2.11 -11.10
N GLY A 54 -4.63 -3.06 -11.95
CA GLY A 54 -3.25 -3.57 -11.96
C GLY A 54 -2.21 -2.51 -12.32
N ILE A 55 -2.50 -1.65 -13.30
CA ILE A 55 -1.63 -0.51 -13.65
C ILE A 55 -1.53 0.47 -12.48
N ALA A 56 -2.64 0.74 -11.78
CA ALA A 56 -2.63 1.60 -10.59
C ALA A 56 -1.72 1.03 -9.48
N GLU A 57 -1.82 -0.27 -9.19
CA GLU A 57 -0.95 -0.95 -8.22
C GLU A 57 0.53 -0.93 -8.64
N PHE A 58 0.82 -1.11 -9.93
CA PHE A 58 2.18 -0.99 -10.47
C PHE A 58 2.74 0.42 -10.30
N VAL A 59 2.01 1.45 -10.75
CA VAL A 59 2.47 2.85 -10.69
C VAL A 59 2.60 3.30 -9.24
N ALA A 60 1.67 2.94 -8.37
CA ALA A 60 1.75 3.27 -6.96
C ALA A 60 2.99 2.62 -6.31
N THR A 61 3.23 1.33 -6.54
CA THR A 61 4.39 0.64 -5.97
C THR A 61 5.70 1.17 -6.57
N PHE A 62 5.71 1.51 -7.85
CA PHE A 62 6.84 2.20 -8.50
C PHE A 62 7.19 3.52 -7.80
N LEU A 63 6.20 4.41 -7.64
CA LEU A 63 6.40 5.70 -6.99
C LEU A 63 6.79 5.55 -5.52
N PHE A 64 6.18 4.57 -4.82
CA PHE A 64 6.51 4.25 -3.43
C PHE A 64 7.99 3.92 -3.28
N LEU A 65 8.51 2.95 -4.04
CA LEU A 65 9.91 2.53 -3.94
C LEU A 65 10.86 3.59 -4.48
N TYR A 66 10.49 4.31 -5.54
CA TYR A 66 11.31 5.40 -6.09
C TYR A 66 11.59 6.49 -5.04
N ILE A 67 10.55 7.02 -4.39
CA ILE A 67 10.68 8.13 -3.42
C ILE A 67 11.37 7.65 -2.13
N THR A 68 10.99 6.48 -1.62
CA THR A 68 11.51 5.97 -0.35
C THR A 68 12.98 5.59 -0.44
N ILE A 69 13.40 4.86 -1.49
CA ILE A 69 14.81 4.50 -1.69
C ILE A 69 15.64 5.77 -1.90
N LEU A 70 15.16 6.73 -2.70
CA LEU A 70 15.87 7.99 -2.92
C LEU A 70 16.05 8.77 -1.61
N THR A 71 15.04 8.76 -0.72
CA THR A 71 15.13 9.38 0.61
C THR A 71 16.19 8.69 1.47
N VAL A 72 16.18 7.35 1.53
CA VAL A 72 17.17 6.57 2.30
C VAL A 72 18.59 6.83 1.81
N MET A 73 18.79 6.82 0.49
CA MET A 73 20.08 7.12 -0.12
C MET A 73 20.53 8.55 0.17
N GLY A 74 19.62 9.52 0.11
CA GLY A 74 19.91 10.91 0.45
C GLY A 74 20.41 11.08 1.89
N VAL A 75 19.80 10.38 2.85
CA VAL A 75 20.23 10.38 4.26
C VAL A 75 21.58 9.69 4.44
N ASN A 76 21.80 8.56 3.77
CA ASN A 76 23.05 7.79 3.90
C ASN A 76 24.24 8.47 3.21
N ARG A 77 24.00 9.30 2.20
CA ARG A 77 25.04 10.10 1.51
C ARG A 77 25.48 11.33 2.30
N SER A 78 24.63 11.83 3.20
CA SER A 78 24.93 13.05 3.98
C SER A 78 26.08 12.81 4.96
N THR A 79 26.97 13.80 5.10
CA THR A 79 28.13 13.75 6.01
C THR A 79 27.74 13.66 7.48
N SER A 80 26.57 14.20 7.83
CA SER A 80 25.96 14.02 9.14
C SER A 80 24.47 13.75 9.03
N LYS A 81 23.91 13.00 9.97
CA LYS A 81 22.45 12.79 10.02
C LYS A 81 21.71 14.09 10.31
N CYS A 82 22.31 15.00 11.09
CA CYS A 82 21.79 16.33 11.42
C CYS A 82 21.72 17.30 10.22
N SER A 83 22.52 17.06 9.18
CA SER A 83 22.47 17.83 7.92
C SER A 83 21.55 17.20 6.86
N SER A 84 20.80 16.16 7.24
CA SER A 84 19.85 15.45 6.36
C SER A 84 18.45 15.48 6.97
N VAL A 85 17.47 14.90 6.27
CA VAL A 85 16.13 14.67 6.84
C VAL A 85 16.14 13.68 8.02
N GLY A 86 17.26 12.97 8.23
CA GLY A 86 17.46 12.04 9.34
C GLY A 86 16.58 10.79 9.25
N ILE A 87 16.67 9.95 10.28
CA ILE A 87 15.85 8.72 10.38
C ILE A 87 14.36 9.07 10.46
N GLN A 88 14.02 10.21 11.08
CA GLN A 88 12.65 10.71 11.13
C GLN A 88 12.11 11.01 9.73
N GLY A 89 12.90 11.64 8.86
CA GLY A 89 12.51 11.93 7.48
C GLY A 89 12.29 10.67 6.64
N ILE A 90 13.07 9.62 6.87
CA ILE A 90 12.84 8.31 6.25
C ILE A 90 11.47 7.77 6.67
N ALA A 91 11.17 7.76 7.97
CA ALA A 91 9.88 7.31 8.48
C ALA A 91 8.70 8.10 7.88
N TRP A 92 8.83 9.44 7.80
CA TRP A 92 7.84 10.31 7.15
C TRP A 92 7.66 10.00 5.66
N SER A 93 8.74 9.70 4.94
CA SER A 93 8.67 9.37 3.52
C SER A 93 7.89 8.08 3.27
N PHE A 94 8.15 7.01 4.04
CA PHE A 94 7.40 5.76 3.91
C PHE A 94 5.94 5.89 4.33
N GLY A 95 5.67 6.46 5.50
CA GLY A 95 4.30 6.65 5.99
C GLY A 95 3.49 7.60 5.10
N GLY A 96 4.09 8.72 4.70
CA GLY A 96 3.48 9.74 3.86
C GLY A 96 3.22 9.27 2.43
N MET A 97 4.12 8.48 1.84
CA MET A 97 3.89 7.91 0.52
C MET A 97 2.77 6.87 0.52
N ILE A 98 2.70 6.00 1.54
CA ILE A 98 1.57 5.08 1.66
C ILE A 98 0.26 5.85 1.83
N PHE A 99 0.23 6.90 2.66
CA PHE A 99 -0.92 7.79 2.78
C PHE A 99 -1.34 8.36 1.41
N ALA A 100 -0.42 8.99 0.69
CA ALA A 100 -0.75 9.64 -0.58
C ALA A 100 -1.22 8.62 -1.63
N LEU A 101 -0.54 7.48 -1.74
CA LEU A 101 -0.80 6.48 -2.76
C LEU A 101 -2.08 5.70 -2.50
N VAL A 102 -2.35 5.30 -1.25
CA VAL A 102 -3.62 4.65 -0.89
C VAL A 102 -4.77 5.62 -1.15
N TYR A 103 -4.64 6.89 -0.77
CA TYR A 103 -5.68 7.89 -1.06
C TYR A 103 -5.98 8.01 -2.57
N CYS A 104 -4.94 8.04 -3.40
CA CYS A 104 -5.09 8.15 -4.86
C CYS A 104 -5.61 6.87 -5.52
N THR A 105 -5.30 5.68 -4.99
CA THR A 105 -5.58 4.40 -5.64
C THR A 105 -6.73 3.60 -5.01
N ALA A 106 -7.21 3.99 -3.82
CA ALA A 106 -8.32 3.33 -3.14
C ALA A 106 -9.56 3.20 -4.04
N GLY A 107 -9.94 4.27 -4.75
CA GLY A 107 -11.09 4.27 -5.66
C GLY A 107 -10.87 3.57 -7.00
N ILE A 108 -9.68 3.04 -7.28
CA ILE A 108 -9.34 2.39 -8.56
C ILE A 108 -9.01 0.91 -8.35
N SER A 109 -8.04 0.61 -7.47
CA SER A 109 -7.56 -0.75 -7.21
C SER A 109 -7.95 -1.31 -5.84
N GLY A 110 -8.37 -0.44 -4.91
CA GLY A 110 -8.46 -0.75 -3.48
C GLY A 110 -7.23 -0.29 -2.69
N GLY A 111 -6.18 0.19 -3.37
CA GLY A 111 -5.00 0.79 -2.74
C GLY A 111 -4.24 -0.18 -1.85
N HIS A 112 -3.83 -1.33 -2.38
CA HIS A 112 -3.09 -2.31 -1.60
C HIS A 112 -1.60 -1.97 -1.48
N ILE A 113 -0.93 -1.64 -2.61
CA ILE A 113 0.50 -1.28 -2.76
C ILE A 113 1.49 -2.35 -2.22
N ASN A 114 1.00 -3.37 -1.52
CA ASN A 114 1.78 -4.32 -0.76
C ASN A 114 1.23 -5.75 -0.96
N PRO A 115 2.10 -6.73 -1.32
CA PRO A 115 1.72 -8.13 -1.45
C PRO A 115 1.11 -8.73 -0.17
N ALA A 116 1.62 -8.38 1.01
CA ALA A 116 1.12 -8.89 2.29
C ALA A 116 -0.30 -8.39 2.60
N VAL A 117 -0.60 -7.13 2.26
CA VAL A 117 -1.94 -6.55 2.40
C VAL A 117 -2.91 -7.23 1.44
N THR A 118 -2.49 -7.39 0.17
CA THR A 118 -3.28 -8.10 -0.85
C THR A 118 -3.58 -9.53 -0.43
N PHE A 119 -2.58 -10.23 0.11
CA PHE A 119 -2.73 -11.60 0.61
C PHE A 119 -3.65 -11.68 1.84
N GLY A 120 -3.53 -10.75 2.78
CA GLY A 120 -4.43 -10.67 3.94
C GLY A 120 -5.89 -10.52 3.51
N LEU A 121 -6.18 -9.59 2.60
CA LEU A 121 -7.52 -9.36 2.05
C LEU A 121 -8.05 -10.56 1.25
N PHE A 122 -7.17 -11.27 0.55
CA PHE A 122 -7.51 -12.54 -0.10
C PHE A 122 -7.93 -13.61 0.93
N LEU A 123 -7.18 -13.79 2.02
CA LEU A 123 -7.53 -14.75 3.08
C LEU A 123 -8.86 -14.42 3.77
N ALA A 124 -9.19 -13.14 3.90
CA ALA A 124 -10.48 -12.68 4.39
C ALA A 124 -11.63 -12.76 3.36
N ARG A 125 -11.39 -13.37 2.19
CA ARG A 125 -12.34 -13.50 1.06
C ARG A 125 -12.92 -12.16 0.59
N LYS A 126 -12.14 -11.08 0.73
CA LYS A 126 -12.44 -9.75 0.18
C LYS A 126 -11.91 -9.57 -1.25
N LEU A 127 -11.08 -10.49 -1.72
CA LEU A 127 -10.43 -10.46 -3.04
C LEU A 127 -10.46 -11.85 -3.69
N SER A 128 -10.63 -11.92 -5.01
CA SER A 128 -10.50 -13.17 -5.78
C SER A 128 -9.02 -13.61 -5.88
N LEU A 129 -8.76 -14.91 -6.08
CA LEU A 129 -7.38 -15.41 -6.20
C LEU A 129 -6.68 -14.85 -7.44
N THR A 130 -7.40 -14.77 -8.56
CA THR A 130 -6.89 -14.23 -9.83
C THR A 130 -6.42 -12.78 -9.66
N ARG A 131 -7.22 -11.95 -8.99
CA ARG A 131 -6.88 -10.55 -8.71
C ARG A 131 -5.73 -10.42 -7.72
N ALA A 132 -5.70 -11.27 -6.68
CA ALA A 132 -4.61 -11.31 -5.71
C ALA A 132 -3.26 -11.57 -6.38
N ILE A 133 -3.17 -12.61 -7.21
CA ILE A 133 -1.94 -12.96 -7.92
C ILE A 133 -1.54 -11.84 -8.88
N PHE A 134 -2.49 -11.31 -9.64
CA PHE A 134 -2.21 -10.23 -10.58
C PHE A 134 -1.67 -8.98 -9.89
N TYR A 135 -2.27 -8.57 -8.77
CA TYR A 135 -1.79 -7.42 -7.99
C TYR A 135 -0.38 -7.66 -7.44
N ILE A 136 -0.11 -8.84 -6.88
CA ILE A 136 1.23 -9.18 -6.37
C ILE A 136 2.28 -9.07 -7.48
N VAL A 137 2.00 -9.59 -8.67
CA VAL A 137 2.92 -9.48 -9.82
C VAL A 137 3.14 -8.01 -10.20
N MET A 138 2.07 -7.21 -10.32
CA MET A 138 2.18 -5.79 -10.68
C MET A 138 2.92 -4.97 -9.61
N GLN A 139 2.71 -5.27 -8.32
CA GLN A 139 3.41 -4.65 -7.19
C GLN A 139 4.91 -4.98 -7.24
N CYS A 140 5.27 -6.26 -7.42
CA CYS A 140 6.67 -6.67 -7.54
C CYS A 140 7.37 -6.02 -8.75
N LEU A 141 6.71 -5.97 -9.91
CA LEU A 141 7.24 -5.30 -11.10
C LEU A 141 7.42 -3.80 -10.86
N GLY A 142 6.44 -3.14 -10.23
CA GLY A 142 6.52 -1.73 -9.86
C GLY A 142 7.69 -1.45 -8.93
N ALA A 143 7.87 -2.27 -7.89
CA ALA A 143 8.98 -2.16 -6.95
C ALA A 143 10.35 -2.31 -7.63
N ILE A 144 10.50 -3.30 -8.52
CA ILE A 144 11.73 -3.51 -9.30
C ILE A 144 12.02 -2.30 -10.19
N CYS A 145 11.03 -1.78 -10.91
CA CYS A 145 11.19 -0.61 -11.76
C CYS A 145 11.55 0.64 -10.93
N GLY A 146 10.93 0.84 -9.76
CA GLY A 146 11.21 1.98 -8.88
C GLY A 146 12.65 1.96 -8.38
N ALA A 147 13.11 0.81 -7.87
CA ALA A 147 14.49 0.62 -7.44
C ALA A 147 15.50 0.76 -8.61
N GLY A 148 15.14 0.20 -9.79
CA GLY A 148 15.97 0.27 -10.99
C GLY A 148 16.19 1.71 -11.49
N VAL A 149 15.15 2.55 -11.44
CA VAL A 149 15.25 3.97 -11.80
C VAL A 149 16.16 4.72 -10.83
N VAL A 150 16.07 4.47 -9.52
CA VAL A 150 16.98 5.08 -8.54
C VAL A 150 18.42 4.64 -8.78
N LYS A 151 18.66 3.35 -9.04
CA LYS A 151 19.98 2.82 -9.40
C LYS A 151 20.54 3.48 -10.67
N GLY A 152 19.69 3.74 -11.67
CA GLY A 152 20.05 4.45 -12.89
C GLY A 152 20.48 5.90 -12.66
N PHE A 153 19.77 6.64 -11.81
CA PHE A 153 20.09 8.05 -11.53
C PHE A 153 21.28 8.25 -10.59
N GLU A 154 21.40 7.45 -9.53
CA GLU A 154 22.49 7.60 -8.55
C GLU A 154 23.81 7.00 -9.05
N GLY A 155 23.73 6.08 -10.02
CA GLY A 155 24.85 5.32 -10.57
C GLY A 155 25.20 4.10 -9.73
N ASN A 156 25.65 3.04 -10.40
CA ASN A 156 25.92 1.73 -9.80
C ASN A 156 26.80 1.81 -8.55
N ALA A 157 27.90 2.56 -8.61
CA ALA A 157 28.86 2.63 -7.49
C ALA A 157 28.24 3.19 -6.20
N ARG A 158 27.42 4.25 -6.29
CA ARG A 158 26.77 4.86 -5.12
C ARG A 158 25.62 4.01 -4.60
N TYR A 159 24.84 3.43 -5.52
CA TYR A 159 23.73 2.56 -5.15
C TYR A 159 24.20 1.35 -4.34
N GLU A 160 25.27 0.68 -4.77
CA GLU A 160 25.86 -0.45 -4.05
C GLU A 160 26.52 0.00 -2.73
N LEU A 161 27.23 1.14 -2.72
CA LEU A 161 27.88 1.67 -1.51
C LEU A 161 26.88 1.93 -0.37
N PHE A 162 25.72 2.50 -0.70
CA PHE A 162 24.66 2.80 0.26
C PHE A 162 23.59 1.71 0.36
N LYS A 163 23.88 0.51 -0.17
CA LYS A 163 23.03 -0.69 -0.12
C LYS A 163 21.64 -0.55 -0.76
N GLY A 164 21.43 0.46 -1.59
CA GLY A 164 20.24 0.60 -2.44
C GLY A 164 18.89 0.64 -1.72
N GLY A 165 18.86 0.94 -0.42
CA GLY A 165 17.64 0.87 0.39
C GLY A 165 17.14 -0.56 0.67
N ALA A 166 17.99 -1.57 0.52
CA ALA A 166 17.66 -2.95 0.82
C ALA A 166 17.55 -3.20 2.34
N ASN A 167 16.61 -4.07 2.74
CA ASN A 167 16.45 -4.49 4.12
C ASN A 167 17.49 -5.58 4.47
N PHE A 168 18.18 -5.41 5.59
CA PHE A 168 19.10 -6.39 6.16
C PHE A 168 19.06 -6.36 7.69
N VAL A 169 19.47 -7.45 8.33
CA VAL A 169 19.57 -7.51 9.79
C VAL A 169 20.86 -6.85 10.24
N ASN A 170 20.78 -5.93 11.21
CA ASN A 170 21.93 -5.21 11.72
C ASN A 170 22.89 -6.15 12.46
N PRO A 171 24.22 -5.91 12.40
CA PRO A 171 25.17 -6.60 13.26
C PRO A 171 24.78 -6.38 14.73
N GLY A 172 24.73 -7.46 15.51
CA GLY A 172 24.28 -7.44 16.90
C GLY A 172 22.90 -8.04 17.13
N TYR A 173 22.12 -8.26 16.05
CA TYR A 173 20.84 -8.94 16.12
C TYR A 173 20.84 -10.28 15.40
N THR A 174 20.02 -11.21 15.88
CA THR A 174 19.86 -12.52 15.25
C THR A 174 18.85 -12.46 14.11
N LYS A 175 18.89 -13.47 13.22
CA LYS A 175 17.85 -13.64 12.19
C LYS A 175 16.45 -13.86 12.79
N GLY A 176 16.38 -14.43 14.00
CA GLY A 176 15.12 -14.63 14.72
C GLY A 176 14.49 -13.32 15.15
N ASP A 177 15.32 -12.39 15.64
CA ASP A 177 14.85 -11.05 16.04
C ASP A 177 14.32 -10.26 14.84
N GLY A 178 15.02 -10.32 13.70
CA GLY A 178 14.57 -9.70 12.45
C GLY A 178 13.25 -10.29 11.96
N LEU A 179 13.11 -11.63 11.98
CA LEU A 179 11.86 -12.29 11.63
C LEU A 179 10.70 -11.89 12.56
N GLY A 180 10.96 -11.83 13.88
CA GLY A 180 9.97 -11.42 14.87
C GLY A 180 9.48 -10.00 14.63
N ALA A 181 10.39 -9.07 14.34
CA ALA A 181 10.06 -7.69 14.02
C ALA A 181 9.17 -7.58 12.76
N GLU A 182 9.52 -8.30 11.68
CA GLU A 182 8.75 -8.30 10.43
C GLU A 182 7.33 -8.88 10.61
N ILE A 183 7.19 -9.94 11.42
CA ILE A 183 5.88 -10.54 11.73
C ILE A 183 4.99 -9.54 12.48
N VAL A 184 5.52 -8.94 13.55
CA VAL A 184 4.75 -7.97 14.35
C VAL A 184 4.41 -6.74 13.52
N GLY A 185 5.37 -6.22 12.75
CA GLY A 185 5.13 -5.05 11.90
C GLY A 185 4.10 -5.29 10.81
N THR A 186 4.16 -6.44 10.13
CA THR A 186 3.17 -6.82 9.13
C THR A 186 1.81 -7.08 9.76
N PHE A 187 1.75 -7.69 10.95
CA PHE A 187 0.50 -7.89 11.68
C PHE A 187 -0.19 -6.55 11.98
N VAL A 188 0.54 -5.57 12.53
CA VAL A 188 -0.04 -4.26 12.85
C VAL A 188 -0.49 -3.55 11.57
N LEU A 189 0.29 -3.63 10.49
CA LEU A 189 -0.07 -3.09 9.17
C LEU A 189 -1.40 -3.68 8.66
N VAL A 190 -1.48 -5.00 8.55
CA VAL A 190 -2.65 -5.71 8.01
C VAL A 190 -3.86 -5.55 8.94
N TYR A 191 -3.68 -5.61 10.25
CA TYR A 191 -4.73 -5.34 11.23
C TYR A 191 -5.33 -3.93 11.07
N THR A 192 -4.48 -2.94 10.80
CA THR A 192 -4.92 -1.56 10.55
C THR A 192 -5.70 -1.47 9.25
N VAL A 193 -5.29 -2.14 8.17
CA VAL A 193 -6.07 -2.22 6.92
C VAL A 193 -7.44 -2.80 7.20
N PHE A 194 -7.52 -3.95 7.87
CA PHE A 194 -8.81 -4.57 8.21
C PHE A 194 -9.69 -3.63 9.03
N SER A 195 -9.12 -2.98 10.04
CA SER A 195 -9.81 -1.99 10.88
C SER A 195 -10.29 -0.77 10.10
N ALA A 196 -9.57 -0.34 9.06
CA ALA A 196 -9.95 0.77 8.20
C ALA A 196 -11.05 0.39 7.19
N THR A 197 -11.08 -0.87 6.76
CA THR A 197 -12.07 -1.40 5.81
C THR A 197 -13.35 -1.93 6.46
N ASP A 198 -13.41 -2.00 7.79
CA ASP A 198 -14.56 -2.55 8.53
C ASP A 198 -15.74 -1.55 8.56
N ALA A 199 -16.72 -1.79 7.70
CA ALA A 199 -17.94 -1.01 7.59
C ALA A 199 -18.89 -1.12 8.80
N LYS A 200 -18.68 -2.07 9.73
CA LYS A 200 -19.50 -2.19 10.96
C LYS A 200 -19.10 -1.23 12.07
N ARG A 201 -17.95 -0.56 11.95
CA ARG A 201 -17.60 0.55 12.84
C ARG A 201 -18.39 1.78 12.41
N ASN A 202 -19.51 2.03 13.09
CA ASN A 202 -20.27 3.29 13.01
C ASN A 202 -19.38 4.47 13.47
N ALA A 203 -18.56 5.00 12.57
CA ALA A 203 -17.91 6.28 12.76
C ALA A 203 -18.96 7.37 12.49
N ARG A 204 -19.64 7.75 13.56
CA ARG A 204 -20.35 9.01 13.68
C ARG A 204 -19.41 10.13 13.19
N ASP A 205 -19.85 10.86 12.18
CA ASP A 205 -19.23 12.05 11.54
C ASP A 205 -18.29 11.79 10.34
N SER A 206 -18.80 12.14 9.14
CA SER A 206 -18.28 11.83 7.79
C SER A 206 -16.91 12.43 7.41
N HIS A 207 -16.21 13.16 8.28
CA HIS A 207 -14.81 13.58 8.07
C HIS A 207 -13.79 12.77 8.87
N VAL A 208 -14.27 11.94 9.80
CA VAL A 208 -13.48 11.19 10.76
C VAL A 208 -12.99 9.82 10.25
N PRO A 209 -13.70 9.07 9.36
CA PRO A 209 -13.29 7.71 9.01
C PRO A 209 -12.14 7.63 8.00
N VAL A 210 -11.80 8.71 7.28
CA VAL A 210 -10.65 8.73 6.38
C VAL A 210 -9.42 9.29 7.10
N CYS A 211 -9.53 10.33 7.92
CA CYS A 211 -8.35 10.92 8.55
C CYS A 211 -7.72 10.07 9.68
N LEU A 212 -8.52 9.35 10.47
CA LEU A 212 -8.00 8.60 11.63
C LEU A 212 -7.24 7.32 11.26
N PRO A 213 -7.73 6.44 10.38
CA PRO A 213 -6.97 5.26 9.97
C PRO A 213 -5.70 5.65 9.22
N PHE A 214 -5.73 6.76 8.48
CA PHE A 214 -4.58 7.28 7.76
C PHE A 214 -3.52 7.93 8.67
N LEU A 215 -3.92 8.63 9.74
CA LEU A 215 -2.99 9.11 10.77
C LEU A 215 -2.41 7.96 11.60
N PHE A 216 -3.21 6.92 11.87
CA PHE A 216 -2.71 5.68 12.49
C PHE A 216 -1.78 4.92 11.55
N TYR A 217 -2.08 4.80 10.25
CA TYR A 217 -1.18 4.21 9.26
C TYR A 217 0.13 4.98 9.15
N PHE A 218 0.06 6.31 9.21
CA PHE A 218 1.20 7.20 9.22
C PHE A 218 2.07 6.98 10.47
N PHE A 219 1.47 6.93 11.67
CA PHE A 219 2.20 6.69 12.93
C PHE A 219 2.74 5.26 13.05
N ILE A 220 1.98 4.26 12.63
CA ILE A 220 2.33 2.83 12.69
C ILE A 220 3.38 2.48 11.65
N SER A 221 3.27 3.01 10.42
CA SER A 221 4.31 2.85 9.39
C SER A 221 5.58 3.57 9.84
N SER A 222 5.47 4.78 10.39
CA SER A 222 6.62 5.49 10.94
C SER A 222 7.26 4.73 12.11
N PHE A 223 6.47 4.12 13.01
CA PHE A 223 6.97 3.40 14.18
C PHE A 223 7.53 2.01 13.83
N ASN A 224 6.82 1.19 13.06
CA ASN A 224 7.33 -0.11 12.60
C ASN A 224 8.55 0.05 11.70
N LEU A 225 8.54 1.07 10.84
CA LEU A 225 9.70 1.33 10.01
C LEU A 225 10.83 1.99 10.80
N HIS A 226 10.56 2.71 11.89
CA HIS A 226 11.61 3.09 12.83
C HIS A 226 12.23 1.84 13.47
N VAL A 227 11.43 0.85 13.87
CA VAL A 227 11.94 -0.44 14.40
C VAL A 227 12.74 -1.21 13.33
N CYS A 228 12.21 -1.40 12.12
CA CYS A 228 12.94 -2.03 11.01
C CYS A 228 14.16 -1.22 10.57
N SER A 229 14.10 0.12 10.58
CA SER A 229 15.24 1.00 10.28
C SER A 229 16.29 0.94 11.37
N ASN A 230 15.96 0.82 12.65
CA ASN A 230 16.95 0.55 13.70
C ASN A 230 17.58 -0.85 13.50
N PHE A 231 16.81 -1.79 12.96
CA PHE A 231 17.30 -3.10 12.52
C PHE A 231 18.10 -3.10 11.22
N SER A 232 18.00 -2.07 10.37
CA SER A 232 18.60 -2.04 9.03
C SER A 232 19.55 -0.85 8.77
N LEU A 233 19.56 0.22 9.55
CA LEU A 233 20.21 1.48 9.17
C LEU A 233 21.20 2.02 10.22
N GLU A 234 21.52 1.26 11.26
CA GLU A 234 22.62 1.63 12.17
C GLU A 234 23.97 1.16 11.60
N LYS A 235 24.53 1.99 10.71
CA LYS A 235 25.97 2.16 10.56
C LYS A 235 26.30 3.64 10.58
#